data_AF-T0T4K3-F1
#
_entry.id   AF-T0T4K3-F1
#
_cell.length_a   1.000
_cell.length_b   1.000
_cell.length_c   1.000
_cell.angle_alpha   90.00
_cell.angle_beta   90.00
_cell.angle_gamma   90.00
#
_symmetry.space_group_name_H-M   'P 1'
#
loop_
_entity.id
_entity.type
_entity.pdbx_description
1 polymer ?
#
loop_
_entity_poly.entity_id
_entity_poly.type
_entity_poly.pdbx_seq_one_letter_code
_entity_poly.pdbx_strand_id
1 'polypeptide(L)'
;MNFKDEWRLLAISDNMDDVEHRPMTEEYLFYQAVATGDVEAVRKNCEQERFVSEDGVGTLSRNPVTNLKYHFVITTAMITRMCGQNGMELEQAFRLSDFYIQKLDDIHTVQEVQNLHDEMVIDYTERMRREIQKDVISKHVSDCKDYIYCHIKERITVEQLANEFGISASYLSRLFKKKSAFLSATMSKIKRQKLRKIC
;
A
#
# COMPACT_ATOMS: atom_id res chain seq x y z
N MET A 1 -1.31 -40.89 19.45
CA MET A 1 -1.50 -39.64 20.22
C MET A 1 -2.21 -38.65 19.31
N ASN A 2 -3.12 -37.81 19.79
CA ASN A 2 -3.79 -36.82 18.92
C ASN A 2 -3.10 -35.45 19.04
N PHE A 3 -3.26 -34.58 18.04
CA PHE A 3 -2.60 -33.26 18.00
C PHE A 3 -2.91 -32.36 19.21
N LYS A 4 -4.10 -32.48 19.82
CA LYS A 4 -4.44 -31.71 21.04
C LYS A 4 -3.64 -32.19 22.25
N ASP A 5 -3.43 -33.49 22.37
CA ASP A 5 -2.65 -34.07 23.45
C ASP A 5 -1.16 -33.80 23.26
N GLU A 6 -0.67 -33.80 22.01
CA GLU A 6 0.71 -33.42 21.68
C GLU A 6 0.99 -31.95 22.01
N TRP A 7 0.09 -31.03 21.63
CA TRP A 7 0.19 -29.61 22.00
C TRP A 7 0.18 -29.40 23.51
N ARG A 8 -0.70 -30.10 24.24
CA ARG A 8 -0.76 -30.02 25.71
C ARG A 8 0.55 -30.42 26.36
N LEU A 9 1.17 -31.52 25.91
CA LEU A 9 2.46 -31.92 26.44
C LEU A 9 3.57 -30.90 26.11
N LEU A 10 3.53 -30.32 24.92
CA LEU A 10 4.50 -29.32 24.49
C LEU A 10 4.37 -28.01 25.29
N ALA A 11 3.15 -27.54 25.52
CA ALA A 11 2.86 -26.33 26.30
C ALA A 11 3.20 -26.44 27.80
N ILE A 12 3.35 -27.66 28.32
CA ILE A 12 3.74 -27.92 29.72
C ILE A 12 5.26 -28.09 29.84
N SER A 13 5.99 -28.26 28.73
CA SER A 13 7.44 -28.44 28.77
C SER A 13 8.17 -27.11 28.96
N ASP A 14 9.10 -27.06 29.94
CA ASP A 14 9.95 -25.88 30.27
C ASP A 14 10.77 -25.35 29.07
N ASN A 15 10.85 -26.07 27.95
CA ASN A 15 11.53 -25.63 26.72
C ASN A 15 10.83 -24.45 26.02
N MET A 16 9.59 -24.09 26.40
CA MET A 16 8.85 -22.98 25.81
C MET A 16 9.09 -21.64 26.52
N ASP A 17 9.66 -21.64 27.72
CA ASP A 17 9.77 -20.45 28.58
C ASP A 17 10.95 -19.51 28.21
N ASP A 18 11.85 -19.91 27.31
CA ASP A 18 13.10 -19.17 27.03
C ASP A 18 13.16 -18.43 25.67
N VAL A 19 12.12 -18.53 24.81
CA VAL A 19 12.09 -17.81 23.52
C VAL A 19 10.89 -16.87 23.43
N GLU A 20 11.10 -15.60 23.79
CA GLU A 20 10.08 -14.56 23.62
C GLU A 20 9.89 -14.23 22.13
N HIS A 21 8.65 -14.36 21.64
CA HIS A 21 8.29 -13.87 20.31
C HIS A 21 8.39 -12.34 20.24
N ARG A 22 8.76 -11.81 19.07
CA ARG A 22 8.72 -10.37 18.80
C ARG A 22 7.32 -9.82 19.10
N PRO A 23 7.21 -8.58 19.61
CA PRO A 23 5.92 -7.95 19.79
C PRO A 23 5.16 -7.86 18.47
N MET A 24 3.89 -8.29 18.47
CA MET A 24 2.98 -8.18 17.31
C MET A 24 2.92 -6.76 16.74
N THR A 25 3.14 -5.74 17.57
CA THR A 25 3.18 -4.34 17.16
C THR A 25 4.24 -4.07 16.10
N GLU A 26 5.37 -4.76 16.14
CA GLU A 26 6.45 -4.53 15.17
C GLU A 26 6.06 -5.03 13.76
N GLU A 27 5.59 -6.28 13.66
CA GLU A 27 5.09 -6.85 12.40
C GLU A 27 3.92 -6.02 11.85
N TYR A 28 3.00 -5.61 12.73
CA TYR A 28 1.87 -4.78 12.33
C TYR A 28 2.29 -3.42 11.77
N LEU A 29 3.26 -2.75 12.40
CA LEU A 29 3.80 -1.48 11.91
C LEU A 29 4.46 -1.63 10.53
N PHE A 30 5.15 -2.75 10.31
CA PHE A 30 5.71 -3.06 8.98
C PHE A 30 4.61 -3.23 7.92
N TYR A 31 3.58 -4.03 8.19
CA TYR A 31 2.46 -4.20 7.25
C TYR A 31 1.69 -2.90 7.01
N GLN A 32 1.56 -2.07 8.04
CA GLN A 32 0.95 -0.76 7.92
C GLN A 32 1.80 0.18 7.04
N ALA A 33 3.13 0.16 7.17
CA ALA A 33 4.01 0.95 6.30
C ALA A 33 3.83 0.56 4.83
N VAL A 34 3.76 -0.74 4.54
CA VAL A 34 3.46 -1.24 3.18
C VAL A 34 2.09 -0.75 2.70
N ALA A 35 1.05 -0.95 3.49
CA ALA A 35 -0.32 -0.61 3.12
C ALA A 35 -0.57 0.90 2.98
N THR A 36 0.21 1.73 3.67
CA THR A 36 0.11 3.20 3.58
C THR A 36 1.07 3.80 2.55
N GLY A 37 1.86 2.97 1.87
CA GLY A 37 2.78 3.41 0.82
C GLY A 37 4.03 4.12 1.34
N ASP A 38 4.45 3.87 2.59
CA ASP A 38 5.68 4.40 3.18
C ASP A 38 6.91 3.61 2.72
N VAL A 39 7.37 3.93 1.51
CA VAL A 39 8.51 3.26 0.87
C VAL A 39 9.81 3.42 1.66
N GLU A 40 10.00 4.53 2.37
CA GLU A 40 11.23 4.76 3.14
C GLU A 40 11.29 3.89 4.38
N ALA A 41 10.17 3.77 5.12
CA ALA A 41 10.09 2.86 6.26
C ALA A 41 10.29 1.39 5.85
N VAL A 42 9.70 0.97 4.74
CA VAL A 42 9.84 -0.39 4.21
C VAL A 42 11.27 -0.66 3.75
N ARG A 43 11.89 0.27 3.01
CA ARG A 43 13.29 0.14 2.58
C ARG A 43 14.25 0.00 3.76
N LYS A 44 14.06 0.82 4.79
CA LYS A 44 14.87 0.75 6.01
C LYS A 44 14.72 -0.62 6.71
N ASN A 45 13.52 -1.19 6.71
CA ASN A 45 13.28 -2.53 7.27
C ASN A 45 14.04 -3.63 6.47
N CYS A 46 14.01 -3.56 5.13
CA CYS A 46 14.79 -4.44 4.25
C CYS A 46 16.29 -4.31 4.49
N GLU A 47 16.82 -3.07 4.56
CA GLU A 47 18.25 -2.79 4.81
C GLU A 47 18.73 -3.30 6.18
N GLN A 48 17.83 -3.39 7.15
CA GLN A 48 18.09 -3.96 8.47
C GLN A 48 17.92 -5.48 8.52
N GLU A 49 17.59 -6.10 7.38
CA GLU A 49 17.44 -7.56 7.23
C GLU A 49 16.44 -8.16 8.24
N ARG A 50 15.42 -7.39 8.65
CA ARG A 50 14.49 -7.79 9.73
C ARG A 50 13.75 -9.09 9.42
N PHE A 51 13.52 -9.37 8.13
CA PHE A 51 12.83 -10.58 7.66
C PHE A 51 13.63 -11.88 7.92
N VAL A 52 14.96 -11.83 7.85
CA VAL A 52 15.83 -13.00 8.05
C VAL A 52 16.38 -13.09 9.48
N SER A 53 16.24 -12.04 10.29
CA SER A 53 16.66 -12.05 11.68
C SER A 53 15.91 -13.12 12.47
N GLU A 54 16.63 -13.97 13.20
CA GLU A 54 16.08 -15.11 13.96
C GLU A 54 15.48 -14.70 15.31
N ASP A 55 15.78 -13.50 15.81
CA ASP A 55 15.41 -13.05 17.14
C ASP A 55 13.89 -12.94 17.30
N GLY A 56 13.25 -13.79 18.09
CA GLY A 56 11.82 -13.70 18.38
C GLY A 56 10.86 -14.06 17.23
N VAL A 57 11.35 -14.71 16.17
CA VAL A 57 10.49 -15.28 15.11
C VAL A 57 10.38 -16.79 15.32
N GLY A 58 9.17 -17.34 15.18
CA GLY A 58 8.97 -18.78 15.37
C GLY A 58 9.73 -19.64 14.36
N THR A 59 10.18 -20.82 14.77
CA THR A 59 10.73 -21.84 13.87
C THR A 59 9.60 -22.71 13.31
N LEU A 60 9.20 -22.42 12.07
CA LEU A 60 8.14 -23.10 11.33
C LEU A 60 8.63 -24.34 10.55
N SER A 61 9.94 -24.45 10.34
CA SER A 61 10.57 -25.63 9.73
C SER A 61 11.98 -25.84 10.23
N ARG A 62 12.42 -27.10 10.28
CA ARG A 62 13.82 -27.47 10.57
C ARG A 62 14.77 -27.16 9.41
N ASN A 63 14.23 -26.97 8.19
CA ASN A 63 15.02 -26.52 7.05
C ASN A 63 14.99 -24.98 7.00
N PRO A 64 16.14 -24.28 7.08
CA PRO A 64 16.18 -22.81 7.13
C PRO A 64 15.51 -22.12 5.92
N VAL A 65 15.67 -22.69 4.72
CA VAL A 65 15.06 -22.16 3.50
C VAL A 65 13.55 -22.34 3.56
N THR A 66 13.07 -23.52 3.91
CA THR A 66 11.63 -23.78 4.06
C THR A 66 11.01 -22.95 5.19
N ASN A 67 11.75 -22.72 6.28
CA ASN A 67 11.33 -21.88 7.39
C ASN A 67 11.00 -20.46 6.91
N LEU A 68 11.90 -19.86 6.14
CA LEU A 68 11.68 -18.54 5.55
C LEU A 68 10.61 -18.54 4.46
N LYS A 69 10.47 -19.61 3.67
CA LYS A 69 9.34 -19.73 2.72
C LYS A 69 7.99 -19.67 3.43
N TYR A 70 7.86 -20.29 4.61
CA TYR A 70 6.62 -20.19 5.39
C TYR A 70 6.37 -18.78 5.92
N HIS A 71 7.40 -18.13 6.47
CA HIS A 71 7.31 -16.73 6.90
C HIS A 71 6.98 -15.78 5.75
N PHE A 72 7.54 -16.02 4.55
CA PHE A 72 7.21 -15.28 3.33
C PHE A 72 5.73 -15.40 2.99
N VAL A 73 5.17 -16.61 2.99
CA VAL A 73 3.76 -16.84 2.68
C VAL A 73 2.84 -16.13 3.68
N ILE A 74 3.17 -16.20 4.98
CA ILE A 74 2.42 -15.50 6.04
C ILE A 74 2.47 -13.99 5.82
N THR A 75 3.67 -13.44 5.63
CA THR A 75 3.91 -12.02 5.35
C THR A 75 3.12 -11.54 4.14
N THR A 76 3.18 -12.29 3.03
CA THR A 76 2.45 -11.99 1.79
C THR A 76 0.95 -11.97 2.06
N ALA A 77 0.42 -12.99 2.73
CA ALA A 77 -0.99 -13.09 3.08
C ALA A 77 -1.48 -11.90 3.93
N MET A 78 -0.66 -11.42 4.87
CA MET A 78 -0.96 -10.25 5.71
C MET A 78 -0.94 -8.95 4.90
N ILE A 79 0.11 -8.73 4.10
CA ILE A 79 0.26 -7.57 3.23
C ILE A 79 -0.91 -7.48 2.24
N THR A 80 -1.27 -8.57 1.56
CA THR A 80 -2.38 -8.61 0.60
C THR A 80 -3.69 -8.14 1.24
N ARG A 81 -4.00 -8.61 2.46
CA ARG A 81 -5.22 -8.21 3.18
C ARG A 81 -5.17 -6.74 3.61
N MET A 82 -4.04 -6.29 4.14
CA MET A 82 -3.85 -4.91 4.58
C MET A 82 -3.93 -3.93 3.41
N CYS A 83 -3.26 -4.21 2.29
CA CYS A 83 -3.34 -3.42 1.07
C CYS A 83 -4.78 -3.35 0.52
N GLY A 84 -5.49 -4.48 0.50
CA GLY A 84 -6.92 -4.52 0.12
C GLY A 84 -7.80 -3.65 1.00
N GLN A 85 -7.60 -3.69 2.32
CA GLN A 85 -8.31 -2.83 3.27
C GLN A 85 -7.98 -1.34 3.12
N ASN A 86 -6.79 -1.02 2.61
CA ASN A 86 -6.31 0.35 2.40
C ASN A 86 -6.52 0.87 0.97
N GLY A 87 -7.33 0.19 0.16
CA GLY A 87 -7.80 0.70 -1.13
C GLY A 87 -7.17 0.08 -2.36
N MET A 88 -6.28 -0.92 -2.22
CA MET A 88 -5.88 -1.74 -3.37
C MET A 88 -7.07 -2.58 -3.85
N GLU A 89 -7.22 -2.68 -5.17
CA GLU A 89 -8.19 -3.59 -5.76
C GLU A 89 -7.85 -5.04 -5.40
N LEU A 90 -8.83 -5.80 -4.90
CA LEU A 90 -8.60 -7.10 -4.28
C LEU A 90 -8.04 -8.13 -5.26
N GLU A 91 -8.54 -8.18 -6.49
CA GLU A 91 -8.03 -9.10 -7.51
C GLU A 91 -6.57 -8.78 -7.85
N GLN A 92 -6.21 -7.50 -7.96
CA GLN A 92 -4.82 -7.09 -8.13
C GLN A 92 -3.95 -7.56 -6.94
N ALA A 93 -4.41 -7.37 -5.71
CA ALA A 93 -3.69 -7.79 -4.52
C ALA A 93 -3.49 -9.32 -4.49
N PHE A 94 -4.53 -10.10 -4.81
CA PHE A 94 -4.42 -11.56 -4.88
C PHE A 94 -3.50 -12.02 -6.00
N ARG A 95 -3.57 -11.41 -7.18
CA ARG A 95 -2.67 -11.75 -8.30
C ARG A 95 -1.20 -11.48 -7.98
N LEU A 96 -0.89 -10.43 -7.22
CA LEU A 96 0.46 -10.18 -6.72
C LEU A 96 0.89 -11.24 -5.72
N SER A 97 0.01 -11.60 -4.77
CA SER A 97 0.25 -12.70 -3.82
C SER A 97 0.59 -14.00 -4.54
N ASP A 98 -0.25 -14.42 -5.48
CA ASP A 98 -0.05 -15.66 -6.23
C ASP A 98 1.25 -15.64 -7.01
N PHE A 99 1.56 -14.52 -7.69
CA PHE A 99 2.80 -14.35 -8.43
C PHE A 99 4.04 -14.54 -7.55
N TYR A 100 4.10 -13.84 -6.41
CA TYR A 100 5.26 -13.88 -5.53
C TYR A 100 5.38 -15.20 -4.76
N ILE A 101 4.26 -15.81 -4.35
CA ILE A 101 4.28 -17.12 -3.68
C ILE A 101 4.73 -18.20 -4.65
N GLN A 102 4.25 -18.20 -5.91
CA GLN A 102 4.68 -19.18 -6.92
C GLN A 102 6.17 -19.12 -7.21
N LYS A 103 6.79 -17.93 -7.13
CA LYS A 103 8.25 -17.78 -7.29
C LYS A 103 9.06 -18.51 -6.23
N LEU A 104 8.48 -18.84 -5.09
CA LEU A 104 9.17 -19.63 -4.07
C LEU A 104 9.49 -21.05 -4.54
N ASP A 105 8.77 -21.61 -5.53
CA ASP A 105 9.00 -22.99 -5.98
C ASP A 105 10.43 -23.19 -6.53
N ASP A 106 10.97 -22.17 -7.18
CA ASP A 106 12.29 -22.18 -7.83
C ASP A 106 13.44 -21.69 -6.92
N ILE A 107 13.15 -21.31 -5.67
CA ILE A 107 14.13 -20.74 -4.73
C ILE A 107 14.69 -21.81 -3.80
N HIS A 108 16.02 -21.84 -3.64
CA HIS A 108 16.69 -22.89 -2.86
C HIS A 108 17.67 -22.38 -1.81
N THR A 109 17.85 -21.06 -1.67
CA THR A 109 18.72 -20.45 -0.66
C THR A 109 18.00 -19.40 0.18
N VAL A 110 18.49 -19.16 1.39
CA VAL A 110 17.97 -18.14 2.30
C VAL A 110 18.04 -16.75 1.66
N GLN A 111 19.18 -16.42 1.03
CA GLN A 111 19.40 -15.13 0.39
C GLN A 111 18.39 -14.87 -0.73
N GLU A 112 18.07 -15.88 -1.54
CA GLU A 112 17.08 -15.75 -2.61
C GLU A 112 15.67 -15.50 -2.06
N VAL A 113 15.29 -16.15 -0.94
CA VAL A 113 13.99 -15.87 -0.29
C VAL A 113 13.95 -14.42 0.21
N GLN A 114 15.03 -13.94 0.82
CA GLN A 114 15.13 -12.55 1.29
C GLN A 114 15.05 -11.55 0.13
N ASN A 115 15.78 -11.78 -0.96
CA ASN A 115 15.76 -10.89 -2.12
C ASN A 115 14.36 -10.81 -2.73
N LEU A 116 13.66 -11.95 -2.84
CA LEU A 116 12.28 -11.97 -3.32
C LEU A 116 11.33 -11.26 -2.35
N HIS A 117 11.54 -11.42 -1.04
CA HIS A 117 10.75 -10.73 -0.02
C HIS A 117 10.88 -9.22 -0.19
N ASP A 118 12.10 -8.71 -0.28
CA ASP A 118 12.37 -7.27 -0.38
C ASP A 118 11.80 -6.69 -1.68
N GLU A 119 11.89 -7.42 -2.79
CA GLU A 119 11.23 -7.02 -4.04
C GLU A 119 9.71 -6.95 -3.89
N MET A 120 9.11 -7.97 -3.28
CA MET A 120 7.66 -8.08 -3.09
C MET A 120 7.12 -6.93 -2.24
N VAL A 121 7.71 -6.69 -1.06
CA VAL A 121 7.20 -5.67 -0.14
C VAL A 121 7.37 -4.26 -0.72
N ILE A 122 8.45 -4.00 -1.46
CA ILE A 122 8.64 -2.73 -2.16
C ILE A 122 7.62 -2.57 -3.30
N ASP A 123 7.36 -3.60 -4.11
CA ASP A 123 6.36 -3.52 -5.19
C ASP A 123 4.95 -3.21 -4.66
N TYR A 124 4.51 -3.92 -3.60
CA TYR A 124 3.25 -3.62 -2.94
C TYR A 124 3.20 -2.17 -2.42
N THR A 125 4.26 -1.72 -1.74
CA THR A 125 4.31 -0.38 -1.15
C THR A 125 4.26 0.70 -2.22
N GLU A 126 4.99 0.52 -3.33
CA GLU A 126 4.96 1.47 -4.43
C GLU A 126 3.60 1.56 -5.10
N ARG A 127 2.90 0.43 -5.26
CA ARG A 127 1.55 0.40 -5.80
C ARG A 127 0.57 1.10 -4.87
N MET A 128 0.61 0.80 -3.58
CA MET A 128 -0.20 1.51 -2.57
C MET A 128 0.03 3.01 -2.62
N ARG A 129 1.29 3.46 -2.63
CA ARG A 129 1.66 4.87 -2.76
C ARG A 129 1.03 5.51 -4.00
N ARG A 130 1.03 4.79 -5.13
CA ARG A 130 0.42 5.28 -6.39
C ARG A 130 -1.10 5.36 -6.29
N GLU A 131 -1.78 4.38 -5.71
CA GLU A 131 -3.24 4.40 -5.54
C GLU A 131 -3.67 5.53 -4.59
N ILE A 132 -3.01 5.68 -3.44
CA ILE A 132 -3.27 6.78 -2.50
C ILE A 132 -3.10 8.16 -3.17
N GLN A 133 -2.02 8.33 -3.95
CA GLN A 133 -1.81 9.58 -4.69
C GLN A 133 -2.89 9.84 -5.75
N LYS A 134 -3.38 8.81 -6.44
CA LYS A 134 -4.47 8.95 -7.41
C LYS A 134 -5.76 9.40 -6.73
N ASP A 135 -6.08 8.86 -5.56
CA ASP A 135 -7.30 9.21 -4.82
C ASP A 135 -7.24 10.64 -4.30
N VAL A 136 -6.12 11.06 -3.72
CA VAL A 136 -5.88 12.45 -3.30
C VAL A 136 -6.03 13.40 -4.49
N ILE A 137 -5.41 13.08 -5.62
CA ILE A 137 -5.54 13.84 -6.87
C ILE A 137 -7.00 13.87 -7.37
N SER A 138 -7.74 12.76 -7.24
CA SER A 138 -9.13 12.68 -7.66
C SER A 138 -10.03 13.56 -6.81
N LYS A 139 -9.84 13.51 -5.49
CA LYS A 139 -10.56 14.33 -4.51
C LYS A 139 -10.33 15.81 -4.74
N HIS A 140 -9.08 16.27 -4.82
CA HIS A 140 -8.78 17.67 -5.12
C HIS A 140 -9.44 18.16 -6.41
N VAL A 141 -9.48 17.31 -7.46
CA VAL A 141 -10.15 17.66 -8.72
C VAL A 141 -11.67 17.73 -8.56
N SER A 142 -12.28 16.83 -7.77
CA SER A 142 -13.72 16.87 -7.48
C SER A 142 -14.08 18.13 -6.70
N ASP A 143 -13.37 18.40 -5.61
CA ASP A 143 -13.63 19.53 -4.74
C ASP A 143 -13.47 20.86 -5.52
N CYS A 144 -12.44 20.96 -6.37
CA CYS A 144 -12.26 22.12 -7.25
C CYS A 144 -13.41 22.27 -8.25
N LYS A 145 -13.96 21.17 -8.80
CA LYS A 145 -15.11 21.25 -9.72
C LYS A 145 -16.34 21.77 -8.98
N ASP A 146 -16.63 21.23 -7.80
CA ASP A 146 -17.79 21.62 -7.00
C ASP A 146 -17.71 23.11 -6.62
N TYR A 147 -16.54 23.58 -6.20
CA TYR A 147 -16.29 24.99 -5.93
C TYR A 147 -16.56 25.88 -7.16
N ILE A 148 -16.06 25.48 -8.33
CA ILE A 148 -16.29 26.21 -9.59
C ILE A 148 -17.78 26.24 -9.95
N TYR A 149 -18.51 25.14 -9.72
CA TYR A 149 -19.95 25.10 -9.96
C TYR A 149 -20.72 26.05 -9.03
N CYS A 150 -20.38 26.09 -7.74
CA CYS A 150 -20.99 27.00 -6.78
C CYS A 150 -20.72 28.48 -7.11
N HIS A 151 -19.53 28.81 -7.62
CA HIS A 151 -19.09 30.18 -7.89
C HIS A 151 -19.06 30.53 -9.38
N ILE A 152 -19.87 29.86 -10.21
CA ILE A 152 -19.83 29.95 -11.68
C ILE A 152 -20.12 31.36 -12.25
N LYS A 153 -20.68 32.26 -11.45
CA LYS A 153 -20.98 33.65 -11.83
C LYS A 153 -19.83 34.61 -11.48
N GLU A 154 -18.86 34.15 -10.72
CA GLU A 154 -17.74 34.93 -10.23
C GLU A 154 -16.48 34.67 -11.07
N ARG A 155 -15.53 35.61 -11.01
CA ARG A 155 -14.23 35.40 -11.61
C ARG A 155 -13.38 34.57 -10.65
N ILE A 156 -13.23 33.29 -10.96
CA ILE A 156 -12.38 32.37 -10.20
C ILE A 156 -10.98 32.35 -10.81
N THR A 157 -9.97 32.54 -9.96
CA THR A 157 -8.55 32.42 -10.30
C THR A 157 -7.96 31.13 -9.72
N VAL A 158 -6.83 30.67 -10.28
CA VAL A 158 -6.15 29.45 -9.80
C VAL A 158 -5.61 29.66 -8.39
N GLU A 159 -5.17 30.88 -8.10
CA GLU A 159 -4.67 31.32 -6.81
C GLU A 159 -5.75 31.25 -5.72
N GLN A 160 -6.98 31.64 -6.05
CA GLN A 160 -8.12 31.52 -5.13
C GLN A 160 -8.44 30.06 -4.79
N LEU A 161 -8.53 29.19 -5.81
CA LEU A 161 -8.75 27.75 -5.59
C LEU A 161 -7.62 27.10 -4.79
N ALA A 162 -6.38 27.47 -5.09
CA ALA A 162 -5.20 27.00 -4.38
C ALA A 162 -5.25 27.34 -2.89
N ASN A 163 -5.60 28.59 -2.57
CA ASN A 163 -5.76 29.05 -1.18
C ASN A 163 -6.93 28.37 -0.47
N GLU A 164 -8.08 28.23 -1.13
CA GLU A 164 -9.28 27.58 -0.57
C GLU A 164 -8.99 26.13 -0.14
N PHE A 165 -8.26 25.38 -0.97
CA PHE A 165 -7.97 23.96 -0.73
C PHE A 165 -6.61 23.69 -0.08
N GLY A 166 -5.89 24.73 0.34
CA GLY A 166 -4.59 24.60 1.03
C GLY A 166 -3.50 23.94 0.20
N ILE A 167 -3.53 24.07 -1.13
CA ILE A 167 -2.58 23.47 -2.07
C ILE A 167 -1.85 24.56 -2.86
N SER A 168 -0.64 24.27 -3.37
CA SER A 168 0.08 25.28 -4.16
C SER A 168 -0.57 25.51 -5.54
N ALA A 169 -0.61 26.76 -6.00
CA ALA A 169 -1.14 27.12 -7.33
C ALA A 169 -0.39 26.42 -8.48
N SER A 170 0.91 26.17 -8.32
CA SER A 170 1.72 25.41 -9.28
C SER A 170 1.31 23.93 -9.35
N TYR A 171 1.08 23.30 -8.18
CA TYR A 171 0.57 21.93 -8.11
C TYR A 171 -0.83 21.82 -8.73
N LEU A 172 -1.73 22.74 -8.38
CA LEU A 172 -3.08 22.78 -8.92
C LEU A 172 -3.08 23.00 -10.45
N SER A 173 -2.20 23.87 -10.96
CA SER A 173 -2.02 24.06 -12.41
C SER A 173 -1.54 22.80 -13.12
N ARG A 174 -0.60 22.05 -12.52
CA ARG A 174 -0.13 20.75 -13.03
C ARG A 174 -1.22 19.68 -12.98
N LEU A 175 -2.00 19.65 -11.90
CA LEU A 175 -3.17 18.77 -11.71
C LEU A 175 -4.18 18.99 -12.84
N PHE A 176 -4.52 20.25 -13.10
CA PHE A 176 -5.42 20.63 -14.18
C PHE A 176 -4.85 20.29 -15.54
N LYS A 177 -3.56 20.57 -15.82
CA LYS A 177 -2.88 20.18 -17.07
C LYS A 177 -2.92 18.67 -17.32
N LYS A 178 -2.64 17.85 -16.31
CA LYS A 178 -2.61 16.39 -16.41
C LYS A 178 -3.99 15.77 -16.70
N LYS A 179 -5.08 16.37 -16.22
CA LYS A 179 -6.47 15.98 -16.54
C LYS A 179 -7.14 16.86 -17.62
N SER A 180 -6.39 17.74 -18.30
CA SER A 180 -6.91 18.91 -19.04
C SER A 180 -7.62 18.62 -20.35
N ALA A 181 -7.59 17.39 -20.88
CA ALA A 181 -8.40 17.08 -22.05
C ALA A 181 -9.91 17.27 -21.76
N PHE A 182 -10.32 17.12 -20.49
CA PHE A 182 -11.73 17.22 -20.10
C PHE A 182 -12.17 18.65 -19.73
N LEU A 183 -11.32 19.44 -19.05
CA LEU A 183 -11.73 20.72 -18.44
C LEU A 183 -11.58 21.96 -19.34
N SER A 184 -10.65 22.00 -20.30
CA SER A 184 -10.61 23.11 -21.27
C SER A 184 -11.89 23.12 -22.11
N ALA A 185 -12.44 21.93 -22.38
CA ALA A 185 -13.76 21.76 -22.98
C ALA A 185 -14.88 22.20 -22.04
N THR A 186 -14.80 21.96 -20.73
CA THR A 186 -15.82 22.38 -19.74
C THR A 186 -15.88 23.91 -19.59
N MET A 187 -14.75 24.59 -19.43
CA MET A 187 -14.69 26.07 -19.38
C MET A 187 -15.21 26.70 -20.69
N SER A 188 -14.89 26.09 -21.84
CA SER A 188 -15.35 26.53 -23.15
C SER A 188 -16.83 26.24 -23.41
N LYS A 189 -17.35 25.10 -22.95
CA LYS A 189 -18.75 24.67 -23.11
C LYS A 189 -19.69 25.43 -22.17
N ILE A 190 -19.26 25.72 -20.95
CA ILE A 190 -20.05 26.50 -19.98
C ILE A 190 -20.24 27.95 -20.45
N LYS A 191 -19.21 28.56 -21.07
CA LYS A 191 -19.38 29.87 -21.75
C LYS A 191 -20.34 29.78 -22.94
N ARG A 192 -20.31 28.70 -23.73
CA ARG A 192 -21.16 28.54 -24.95
C ARG A 192 -22.62 28.17 -24.65
N GLN A 193 -22.92 27.40 -23.62
CA GLN A 193 -24.30 26.99 -23.28
C GLN A 193 -25.19 28.15 -22.83
N LYS A 194 -24.62 29.24 -22.29
CA LYS A 194 -25.37 30.47 -21.97
C LYS A 194 -25.59 31.39 -23.17
N LEU A 195 -24.67 31.45 -24.13
CA LEU A 195 -24.88 32.19 -25.40
C LEU A 195 -26.05 31.65 -26.21
N ARG A 196 -26.39 30.35 -26.09
CA ARG A 196 -27.57 29.75 -26.74
C ARG A 196 -28.88 29.86 -25.95
N LYS A 197 -28.86 30.32 -24.69
CA LYS A 197 -30.07 30.58 -23.88
C LYS A 197 -30.43 32.07 -23.80
N ILE A 198 -29.64 32.94 -24.44
CA ILE A 198 -29.81 34.39 -24.48
C ILE A 198 -30.10 34.89 -25.92
N CYS A 199 -30.20 33.97 -26.90
CA CYS A 199 -30.80 34.24 -28.21
C CYS A 199 -32.14 33.53 -28.32
#